data_AF-A0A136KRL0-F1
#
_entry.id   AF-A0A136KRL0-F1
#
_cell.length_a   1.000
_cell.length_b   1.000
_cell.length_c   1.000
_cell.angle_alpha   90.00
_cell.angle_beta   90.00
_cell.angle_gamma   90.00
#
_symmetry.space_group_name_H-M   'P 1'
#
loop_
_entity.id
_entity.type
_entity.pdbx_description
1 polymer ?
#
loop_
_entity_poly.entity_id
_entity_poly.type
_entity_poly.pdbx_seq_one_letter_code
_entity_poly.pdbx_strand_id
1 'polypeptide(L)'
;MTLPETSQLTSAGELTESVQAQIPDFEPKGLLVYPLGAVTLSMPVNLPAGDTWLQESVFVTFMACNDSGCKPPVMQKEVIVQIPSLGLVEEN
;
A
#
# COMPACT_ATOMS: atom_id res chain seq x y z
N MET A 1 3.65 -2.69 -0.04
CA MET A 1 3.47 -1.48 0.78
C MET A 1 3.88 -1.81 2.20
N THR A 2 4.58 -0.91 2.88
CA THR A 2 5.14 -1.17 4.22
C THR A 2 5.15 0.11 5.06
N LEU A 3 5.09 -0.05 6.38
CA LEU A 3 5.31 1.03 7.34
C LEU A 3 6.81 1.16 7.66
N PRO A 4 7.35 2.38 7.87
CA PRO A 4 8.67 2.59 8.45
C PRO A 4 8.77 1.97 9.85
N GLU A 5 9.99 1.60 10.27
CA GLU A 5 10.24 1.10 11.64
C GLU A 5 9.90 2.12 12.73
N THR A 6 9.90 3.41 12.39
CA THR A 6 9.55 4.51 13.28
C THR A 6 8.05 4.84 13.28
N SER A 7 7.23 4.12 12.53
CA SER A 7 5.78 4.36 12.48
C SER A 7 5.14 4.07 13.82
N GLN A 8 4.15 4.88 14.20
CA GLN A 8 3.31 4.62 15.38
C GLN A 8 2.15 3.67 15.07
N LEU A 9 1.94 3.35 13.78
CA LEU A 9 0.96 2.38 13.33
C LEU A 9 1.56 0.97 13.35
N THR A 10 0.72 -0.03 13.56
CA THR A 10 1.10 -1.44 13.37
C THR A 10 0.23 -2.09 12.32
N SER A 11 0.80 -2.97 11.49
CA SER A 11 0.00 -3.72 10.51
C SER A 11 -0.98 -4.64 11.23
N ALA A 12 -2.26 -4.58 10.88
CA ALA A 12 -3.32 -5.38 11.49
C ALA A 12 -3.66 -6.66 10.69
N GLY A 13 -3.04 -6.83 9.52
CA GLY A 13 -3.31 -7.97 8.65
C GLY A 13 -2.53 -7.91 7.35
N GLU A 14 -2.96 -8.73 6.39
CA GLU A 14 -2.38 -8.79 5.06
C GLU A 14 -2.83 -7.62 4.18
N LEU A 15 -1.99 -7.28 3.20
CA LEU A 15 -2.37 -6.36 2.14
C LEU A 15 -3.44 -7.01 1.28
N THR A 16 -4.49 -6.25 0.96
CA THR A 16 -5.57 -6.70 0.08
C THR A 16 -5.64 -5.86 -1.18
N GLU A 17 -6.11 -6.46 -2.26
CA GLU A 17 -6.22 -5.84 -3.58
C GLU A 17 -7.67 -5.84 -4.07
N SER A 18 -8.11 -4.73 -4.66
CA SER A 18 -9.48 -4.62 -5.21
C SER A 18 -9.70 -5.52 -6.41
N VAL A 19 -8.62 -5.88 -7.12
CA VAL A 19 -8.62 -6.76 -8.28
C VAL A 19 -7.39 -7.65 -8.19
N GLN A 20 -7.57 -8.93 -8.47
CA GLN A 20 -6.50 -9.91 -8.35
C GLN A 20 -5.41 -9.70 -9.41
N ALA A 21 -4.14 -9.80 -9.02
CA ALA A 21 -3.04 -9.83 -9.97
C ALA A 21 -3.06 -11.13 -10.81
N GLN A 22 -2.80 -11.02 -12.10
CA GLN A 22 -2.90 -12.13 -13.06
C GLN A 22 -1.56 -12.40 -13.76
N ILE A 23 -1.42 -13.58 -14.34
CA ILE A 23 -0.26 -13.90 -15.19
C ILE A 23 -0.35 -13.03 -16.46
N PRO A 24 0.68 -12.25 -16.80
CA PRO A 24 0.64 -11.37 -17.97
C PRO A 24 0.69 -12.18 -19.26
N ASP A 25 0.18 -11.61 -20.35
CA ASP A 25 0.27 -12.23 -21.69
C ASP A 25 1.67 -12.07 -22.32
N PHE A 26 2.52 -11.22 -21.75
CA PHE A 26 3.92 -11.03 -22.13
C PHE A 26 4.90 -11.73 -21.16
N GLU A 27 6.19 -11.80 -21.53
CA GLU A 27 7.25 -12.32 -20.66
C GLU A 27 7.85 -11.23 -19.75
N PRO A 28 8.23 -11.54 -18.49
CA PRO A 28 8.26 -12.88 -17.89
C PRO A 28 6.93 -13.29 -17.24
N LYS A 29 6.47 -14.53 -17.48
CA LYS A 29 5.25 -15.10 -16.84
C LYS A 29 5.33 -15.26 -15.32
N GLY A 30 6.52 -15.13 -14.74
CA GLY A 30 6.76 -15.25 -13.30
C GLY A 30 6.39 -13.99 -12.49
N LEU A 31 6.04 -12.89 -13.14
CA LEU A 31 5.61 -11.67 -12.48
C LEU A 31 4.10 -11.51 -12.66
N LEU A 32 3.32 -11.60 -11.58
CA LEU A 32 1.90 -11.26 -11.64
C LEU A 32 1.73 -9.76 -11.86
N VAL A 33 0.76 -9.39 -12.69
CA VAL A 33 0.50 -7.99 -13.08
C VAL A 33 -0.99 -7.72 -12.90
N TYR A 34 -1.31 -6.53 -12.41
CA TYR A 34 -2.70 -6.08 -12.33
C TYR A 34 -3.28 -5.85 -13.74
N PRO A 35 -4.58 -6.13 -13.96
CA PRO A 35 -5.22 -5.83 -15.23
C PRO A 35 -5.28 -4.32 -15.49
N LEU A 36 -5.59 -3.96 -16.73
CA LEU A 36 -5.78 -2.56 -17.11
C LEU A 36 -6.90 -1.93 -16.28
N GLY A 37 -6.61 -0.75 -15.71
CA GLY A 37 -7.53 0.00 -14.88
C GLY A 37 -6.91 0.43 -13.56
N ALA A 38 -7.70 1.08 -12.73
CA ALA A 38 -7.29 1.44 -11.38
C ALA A 38 -7.35 0.21 -10.46
N VAL A 39 -6.33 0.05 -9.63
CA VAL A 39 -6.30 -0.94 -8.55
C VAL A 39 -6.11 -0.22 -7.23
N THR A 40 -6.91 -0.61 -6.24
CA THR A 40 -6.78 -0.14 -4.86
C THR A 40 -6.10 -1.24 -4.04
N LEU A 41 -5.02 -0.87 -3.37
CA LEU A 41 -4.37 -1.71 -2.37
C LEU A 41 -4.72 -1.18 -0.98
N SER A 42 -5.23 -2.06 -0.12
CA SER A 42 -5.67 -1.71 1.23
C SER A 42 -4.81 -2.43 2.26
N MET A 43 -4.14 -1.66 3.12
CA MET A 43 -3.34 -2.17 4.23
C MET A 43 -4.06 -1.89 5.54
N PRO A 44 -4.59 -2.92 6.22
CA PRO A 44 -5.21 -2.75 7.52
C PRO A 44 -4.14 -2.40 8.57
N VAL A 45 -4.44 -1.43 9.43
CA VAL A 45 -3.54 -0.96 10.49
C VAL A 45 -4.28 -0.85 11.83
N ASN A 46 -3.56 -1.03 12.93
CA ASN A 46 -4.04 -0.66 14.25
C ASN A 46 -3.59 0.77 14.56
N LEU A 47 -4.52 1.57 15.07
CA LEU A 47 -4.26 2.94 15.50
C LEU A 47 -3.71 2.93 16.94
N PRO A 48 -2.73 3.78 17.26
CA PRO A 48 -2.30 3.96 18.64
C PRO A 48 -3.38 4.72 19.43
N ALA A 49 -3.34 4.58 20.75
CA ALA A 49 -4.21 5.33 21.66
C ALA A 49 -3.91 6.84 21.61
N GLY A 50 -4.91 7.66 21.97
CA GLY A 50 -4.80 9.11 22.11
C GLY A 50 -5.84 9.86 21.30
N ASP A 51 -5.79 11.20 21.38
CA ASP A 51 -6.80 12.12 20.83
C ASP A 51 -6.17 13.16 19.88
N THR A 52 -5.28 12.72 18.98
CA THR A 52 -4.54 13.58 18.07
C THR A 52 -4.54 13.05 16.64
N TRP A 53 -4.31 13.94 15.69
CA TRP A 53 -3.97 13.54 14.33
C TRP A 53 -2.49 13.17 14.25
N LEU A 54 -2.21 12.07 13.57
CA LEU A 54 -0.87 11.55 13.34
C LEU A 54 -0.50 11.80 11.87
N GLN A 55 0.74 12.23 11.65
CA GLN A 55 1.33 12.29 10.33
C GLN A 55 2.25 11.08 10.17
N GLU A 56 1.90 10.18 9.26
CA GLU A 56 2.59 8.90 9.08
C GLU A 56 3.11 8.77 7.65
N SER A 57 4.24 8.09 7.50
CA SER A 57 4.81 7.77 6.20
C SER A 57 4.49 6.33 5.83
N VAL A 58 4.16 6.09 4.58
CA VAL A 58 3.93 4.77 4.00
C VAL A 58 4.85 4.60 2.80
N PHE A 59 5.60 3.50 2.76
CA PHE A 59 6.47 3.19 1.64
C PHE A 59 5.79 2.24 0.65
N VAL A 60 5.76 2.66 -0.61
CA VAL A 60 5.21 1.89 -1.72
C VAL A 60 6.34 1.53 -2.69
N THR A 61 6.56 0.24 -2.89
CA THR A 61 7.42 -0.26 -3.97
C THR A 61 6.52 -0.81 -5.05
N PHE A 62 6.68 -0.35 -6.29
CA PHE A 62 5.83 -0.76 -7.40
C PHE A 62 6.61 -0.79 -8.72
N MET A 63 6.07 -1.53 -9.68
CA MET A 63 6.61 -1.66 -11.03
C MET A 63 5.47 -1.51 -12.03
N ALA A 64 5.70 -0.73 -13.07
CA ALA A 64 4.73 -0.54 -14.15
C ALA A 64 5.17 -1.36 -15.37
N CYS A 65 4.22 -2.07 -15.97
CA CYS A 65 4.44 -2.83 -17.19
C CYS A 65 3.50 -2.33 -18.30
N ASN A 66 3.91 -2.53 -19.53
CA ASN A 66 3.10 -2.36 -20.73
C ASN A 66 3.30 -3.57 -21.65
N ASP A 67 2.68 -3.54 -22.84
CA ASP A 67 2.73 -4.64 -23.80
C ASP A 67 4.15 -4.96 -24.32
N SER A 68 5.09 -4.03 -24.13
CA SER A 68 6.50 -4.19 -24.51
C SER A 68 7.42 -4.63 -23.37
N GLY A 69 6.89 -4.75 -22.14
CA GLY A 69 7.61 -5.21 -20.95
C GLY A 69 7.46 -4.29 -19.73
N CYS A 70 8.24 -4.60 -18.69
CA CYS A 70 8.22 -3.87 -17.42
C CYS A 70 9.33 -2.82 -17.33
N LYS A 71 9.02 -1.69 -16.69
CA LYS A 71 10.01 -0.66 -16.32
C LYS A 71 10.73 -1.06 -15.03
N PRO A 72 11.93 -0.52 -14.76
CA PRO A 72 12.57 -0.69 -13.46
C PRO A 72 11.63 -0.32 -12.31
N PRO A 73 11.66 -1.04 -11.18
CA PRO A 73 10.79 -0.77 -10.05
C PRO A 73 11.11 0.58 -9.43
N VAL A 74 10.07 1.28 -8.99
CA VAL A 74 10.17 2.41 -8.09
C VAL A 74 10.25 1.85 -6.67
N MET A 75 11.40 2.04 -6.02
CA MET A 75 11.67 1.52 -4.69
C MET A 75 11.28 2.55 -3.62
N GLN A 76 10.60 2.08 -2.57
CA GLN A 76 10.33 2.85 -1.34
C GLN A 76 9.78 4.26 -1.59
N LYS A 77 8.83 4.41 -2.51
CA LYS A 77 8.15 5.69 -2.73
C LYS A 77 7.39 6.06 -1.46
N GLU A 78 7.78 7.16 -0.82
CA GLU A 78 7.11 7.69 0.35
C GLU A 78 5.78 8.37 -0.01
N VAL A 79 4.75 8.03 0.75
CA VAL A 79 3.44 8.66 0.77
C VAL A 79 3.16 9.10 2.20
N ILE A 80 2.96 10.40 2.40
CA ILE A 80 2.62 10.95 3.72
C ILE A 80 1.10 10.99 3.84
N VAL A 81 0.58 10.44 4.94
CA VAL A 81 -0.84 10.38 5.25
C VAL A 81 -1.11 11.01 6.61
N GLN A 82 -2.29 11.61 6.75
CA GLN A 82 -2.78 12.13 8.02
C GLN A 82 -3.92 11.24 8.51
N ILE A 83 -3.76 10.61 9.67
CA ILE A 83 -4.65 9.57 10.18
C ILE A 83 -4.99 9.92 11.64
N PRO A 84 -6.25 9.74 12.09
CA PRO A 84 -6.60 9.95 13.49
C PRO A 84 -6.02 8.84 14.38
N SER A 85 -5.67 9.16 15.63
CA SER A 85 -5.48 8.15 16.67
C SER A 85 -6.81 7.54 17.12
N LEU A 86 -6.77 6.44 17.88
CA LEU A 86 -7.96 5.67 18.23
C LEU A 86 -9.05 6.50 18.94
N GLY A 87 -8.69 7.37 19.88
CA GLY A 87 -9.66 8.16 20.64
C GLY A 87 -10.46 9.15 19.77
N LEU A 88 -9.85 9.70 18.70
CA LEU A 88 -10.57 10.55 17.74
C LEU A 88 -11.51 9.77 16.81
N VAL A 89 -11.37 8.45 16.70
CA VAL A 89 -12.27 7.61 15.91
C VAL A 89 -13.47 7.16 16.76
N GLU A 90 -13.27 6.92 18.06
CA GLU A 90 -14.30 6.47 18.99
C GLU A 90 -15.26 7.59 19.45
N GLU A 91 -14.90 8.87 19.27
CA GLU A 91 -15.75 10.02 19.58
C GLU A 91 -16.85 10.31 18.54
N ASN A 92 -16.96 9.51 17.48
CA ASN A 92 -17.94 9.63 16.39
C ASN A 92 -18.81 8.38 16.24
#